data_AF-A0A7Y2EIS4-F1
#
_entry.id   AF-A0A7Y2EIS4-F1
#
_cell.length_a   1.000
_cell.length_b   1.000
_cell.length_c   1.000
_cell.angle_alpha   90.00
_cell.angle_beta   90.00
_cell.angle_gamma   90.00
#
_symmetry.space_group_name_H-M   'P 1'
#
loop_
_entity.id
_entity.type
_entity.pdbx_description
1 polymer ?
#
loop_
_entity_poly.entity_id
_entity_poly.type
_entity_poly.pdbx_seq_one_letter_code
_entity_poly.pdbx_strand_id
1 'polypeptide(L)'
;MLKIYRLPTFILMLFISMAAFSQANLNNYKYIIVEKQFHFQNEPNENDFNSMVQYLFRKHGFKALIDGTPLPDDLKSNYCLALKSEITAKGALRTKGNLTLRDCNGAIVFASKESVTKEKNFVRAYDLVIRGAFESFNGINYKYTPNDDIIAEGGDEEALKQVQEAKKEIESLKAEIEELKEEKETDQLAELTKSDQTNEVKMDMPIEEVVVAESVKEEVVPEFTALGTKDGYELRSTMNRLMYTLHLTGKKDVYMFTNMERSGIVYKTDNGEWVMEALVDGNKQTEKIKINF
;
A
#
# COMPACT_ATOMS: atom_id res chain seq x y z
N MET A 1 -37.49 46.60 42.31
CA MET A 1 -36.67 45.43 42.74
C MET A 1 -36.07 44.78 41.51
N LEU A 2 -34.78 45.02 41.28
CA LEU A 2 -34.01 44.50 40.14
C LEU A 2 -33.72 43.01 40.41
N LYS A 3 -34.38 42.10 39.68
CA LYS A 3 -34.17 40.65 39.84
C LYS A 3 -32.92 40.23 39.05
N ILE A 4 -31.87 39.94 39.79
CA ILE A 4 -30.58 39.38 39.36
C ILE A 4 -30.84 37.97 38.80
N TYR A 5 -31.03 37.83 37.49
CA TYR A 5 -31.09 36.55 36.78
C TYR A 5 -30.26 36.61 35.50
N ARG A 6 -28.97 36.96 35.62
CA ARG A 6 -28.01 36.93 34.50
C ARG A 6 -26.66 36.34 34.90
N LEU A 7 -26.66 35.33 35.78
CA LEU A 7 -25.43 34.65 36.21
C LEU A 7 -25.39 33.13 35.97
N PRO A 8 -26.50 32.36 35.84
CA PRO A 8 -26.37 30.92 35.61
C PRO A 8 -26.16 30.56 34.13
N THR A 9 -26.47 31.45 33.18
CA THR A 9 -26.30 31.18 31.74
C THR A 9 -24.85 31.28 31.27
N PHE A 10 -23.98 31.98 31.99
CA PHE A 10 -22.57 32.12 31.62
C PHE A 10 -21.73 30.90 32.05
N ILE A 11 -22.15 30.19 33.11
CA ILE A 11 -21.45 29.00 33.63
C ILE A 11 -21.71 27.76 32.76
N LEU A 12 -22.86 27.68 32.08
CA LEU A 12 -23.19 26.56 31.17
C LEU A 12 -22.40 26.62 29.85
N MET A 13 -21.93 27.81 29.45
CA MET A 13 -21.19 28.00 28.20
C MET A 13 -19.68 27.68 28.33
N LEU A 14 -19.16 27.58 29.57
CA LEU A 14 -17.73 27.39 29.83
C LEU A 14 -17.26 25.92 29.80
N PHE A 15 -18.17 24.95 29.71
CA PHE A 15 -17.84 23.51 29.73
C PHE A 15 -17.69 22.87 28.33
N ILE A 16 -17.81 23.64 27.25
CA ILE A 16 -17.77 23.10 25.87
C ILE A 16 -16.37 23.21 25.23
N SER A 17 -15.41 23.92 25.84
CA SER A 17 -14.15 24.28 25.17
C SER A 17 -12.98 23.31 25.31
N MET A 18 -13.14 22.10 25.87
CA MET A 18 -12.04 21.14 25.99
C MET A 18 -12.44 19.73 25.55
N ALA A 19 -12.57 19.56 24.23
CA ALA A 19 -12.39 18.27 23.57
C ALA A 19 -11.94 18.48 22.12
N ALA A 20 -10.88 19.28 21.92
CA ALA A 20 -10.10 19.22 20.69
C ALA A 20 -9.22 17.95 20.77
N PHE A 21 -9.84 16.77 20.69
CA PHE A 21 -9.10 15.59 20.28
C PHE A 21 -8.72 15.84 18.83
N SER A 22 -7.43 16.08 18.58
CA SER A 22 -6.88 15.92 17.24
C SER A 22 -7.32 14.54 16.75
N GLN A 23 -8.24 14.52 15.78
CA GLN A 23 -8.67 13.26 15.18
C GLN A 23 -7.49 12.76 14.35
N ALA A 24 -6.71 11.86 14.94
CA ALA A 24 -5.57 11.29 14.27
C ALA A 24 -6.05 10.61 12.99
N ASN A 25 -5.49 11.03 11.86
CA ASN A 25 -5.99 10.67 10.55
C ASN A 25 -5.38 9.32 10.14
N LEU A 26 -6.23 8.30 9.95
CA LEU A 26 -5.80 6.96 9.52
C LEU A 26 -5.05 6.98 8.19
N ASN A 27 -5.33 7.96 7.32
CA ASN A 27 -4.66 8.10 6.02
C ASN A 27 -3.17 8.42 6.15
N ASN A 28 -2.71 8.90 7.30
CA ASN A 28 -1.30 9.25 7.51
C ASN A 28 -0.40 8.01 7.69
N TYR A 29 -0.99 6.85 7.95
CA TYR A 29 -0.26 5.61 8.20
C TYR A 29 -0.40 4.68 7.00
N LYS A 30 0.73 4.20 6.50
CA LYS A 30 0.81 3.39 5.29
C LYS A 30 0.43 1.93 5.53
N TYR A 31 0.75 1.42 6.72
CA TYR A 31 0.65 0.00 7.07
C TYR A 31 -0.17 -0.22 8.34
N ILE A 32 -0.72 -1.42 8.47
CA ILE A 32 -1.30 -1.93 9.71
C ILE A 32 -0.55 -3.21 10.10
N ILE A 33 0.00 -3.27 11.31
CA ILE A 33 0.62 -4.47 11.86
C ILE A 33 -0.39 -5.15 12.78
N VAL A 34 -0.82 -6.34 12.37
CA VAL A 34 -1.74 -7.19 13.11
C VAL A 34 -0.94 -8.10 14.03
N GLU A 35 -1.31 -8.18 15.30
CA GLU A 35 -0.66 -9.08 16.26
C GLU A 35 -0.60 -10.51 15.72
N LYS A 36 0.52 -11.21 15.96
CA LYS A 36 0.69 -12.63 15.59
C LYS A 36 -0.19 -13.57 16.43
N GLN A 37 -0.53 -13.13 17.64
CA GLN A 37 -1.34 -13.86 18.61
C GLN A 37 -2.04 -12.85 19.52
N PHE A 38 -3.35 -12.98 19.67
CA PHE A 38 -4.18 -12.20 20.58
C PHE A 38 -4.17 -12.80 21.99
N HIS A 39 -4.49 -12.00 23.01
CA HIS A 39 -4.45 -12.43 24.42
C HIS A 39 -5.43 -13.57 24.76
N PHE A 40 -6.40 -13.86 23.90
CA PHE A 40 -7.37 -14.95 24.07
C PHE A 40 -7.00 -16.23 23.31
N GLN A 41 -5.89 -16.23 22.56
CA GLN A 41 -5.40 -17.41 21.84
C GLN A 41 -4.30 -18.11 22.62
N ASN A 42 -4.26 -19.43 22.55
CA ASN A 42 -3.19 -20.24 23.12
C ASN A 42 -2.00 -20.33 22.16
N GLU A 43 -2.27 -20.37 20.86
CA GLU A 43 -1.25 -20.44 19.80
C GLU A 43 -1.42 -19.31 18.76
N PRO A 44 -0.34 -18.93 18.05
CA PRO A 44 -0.42 -17.94 16.96
C PRO A 44 -1.43 -18.36 15.89
N ASN A 45 -2.28 -17.42 15.47
CA ASN A 45 -3.32 -17.67 14.46
C ASN A 45 -4.28 -18.84 14.78
N GLU A 46 -4.46 -19.20 16.06
CA GLU A 46 -5.46 -20.18 16.47
C GLU A 46 -6.87 -19.77 15.99
N ASN A 47 -7.58 -20.68 15.32
CA ASN A 47 -8.89 -20.44 14.67
C ASN A 47 -8.86 -19.33 13.59
N ASP A 48 -7.71 -19.05 12.99
CA ASP A 48 -7.50 -18.11 11.90
C ASP A 48 -7.87 -16.64 12.20
N PHE A 49 -7.96 -16.28 13.49
CA PHE A 49 -8.39 -14.93 13.86
C PHE A 49 -7.45 -13.83 13.35
N ASN A 50 -6.14 -14.04 13.40
CA ASN A 50 -5.15 -13.03 13.00
C ASN A 50 -5.18 -12.83 11.48
N SER A 51 -5.21 -13.94 10.73
CA SER A 51 -5.37 -13.93 9.27
C SER A 51 -6.69 -13.28 8.86
N MET A 52 -7.77 -13.53 9.60
CA MET A 52 -9.05 -12.87 9.37
C MET A 52 -8.98 -11.36 9.61
N VAL A 53 -8.36 -10.90 10.69
CA VAL A 53 -8.18 -9.47 10.98
C VAL A 53 -7.34 -8.80 9.88
N GLN A 54 -6.25 -9.43 9.45
CA GLN A 54 -5.46 -8.95 8.31
C GLN A 54 -6.30 -8.85 7.04
N TYR A 55 -7.07 -9.89 6.71
CA TYR A 55 -7.96 -9.89 5.56
C TYR A 55 -9.00 -8.75 5.62
N LEU A 56 -9.61 -8.53 6.78
CA LEU A 56 -10.59 -7.45 6.98
C LEU A 56 -9.96 -6.07 6.77
N PHE A 57 -8.76 -5.81 7.29
CA PHE A 57 -8.06 -4.55 7.00
C PHE A 57 -7.76 -4.37 5.51
N ARG A 58 -7.29 -5.43 4.84
CA ARG A 58 -7.04 -5.40 3.38
C ARG A 58 -8.31 -5.11 2.59
N LYS A 59 -9.43 -5.70 3.01
CA LYS A 59 -10.75 -5.41 2.43
C LYS A 59 -11.16 -3.94 2.57
N HIS A 60 -10.68 -3.24 3.61
CA HIS A 60 -10.87 -1.80 3.80
C HIS A 60 -9.75 -0.93 3.16
N GLY A 61 -8.89 -1.51 2.32
CA GLY A 61 -7.88 -0.80 1.54
C GLY A 61 -6.52 -0.62 2.24
N PHE A 62 -6.37 -1.10 3.48
CA PHE A 62 -5.11 -0.98 4.22
C PHE A 62 -4.09 -2.04 3.78
N LYS A 63 -2.80 -1.69 3.84
CA LYS A 63 -1.70 -2.65 3.70
C LYS A 63 -1.43 -3.33 5.04
N ALA A 64 -2.12 -4.41 5.31
CA ALA A 64 -2.01 -5.14 6.58
C ALA A 64 -0.99 -6.31 6.53
N LEU A 65 -0.14 -6.37 7.54
CA LEU A 65 0.92 -7.36 7.73
C LEU A 65 0.74 -8.04 9.09
N ILE A 66 1.06 -9.33 9.19
CA ILE A 66 1.08 -10.03 10.48
C ILE A 66 2.44 -9.76 11.13
N ASP A 67 2.44 -9.49 12.43
CA ASP A 67 3.67 -9.29 13.20
C ASP A 67 4.60 -10.52 13.09
N GLY A 68 5.90 -10.28 12.93
CA GLY A 68 6.89 -11.31 12.66
C GLY A 68 7.01 -11.76 11.20
N THR A 69 6.20 -11.21 10.28
CA THR A 69 6.42 -11.39 8.83
C THR A 69 7.47 -10.40 8.29
N PRO A 70 8.15 -10.71 7.16
CA PRO A 70 9.10 -9.79 6.56
C PRO A 70 8.48 -8.43 6.27
N LEU A 71 9.00 -7.37 6.89
CA LEU A 71 8.53 -6.01 6.69
C LEU A 71 9.06 -5.44 5.35
N PRO A 72 8.27 -4.61 4.65
CA PRO A 72 8.75 -3.76 3.56
C PRO A 72 9.92 -2.87 4.01
N ASP A 73 10.84 -2.55 3.09
CA ASP A 73 12.08 -1.87 3.43
C ASP A 73 11.85 -0.47 4.02
N ASP A 74 10.84 0.26 3.55
CA ASP A 74 10.45 1.56 4.10
C ASP A 74 9.93 1.46 5.54
N LEU A 75 9.18 0.41 5.86
CA LEU A 75 8.68 0.15 7.21
C LEU A 75 9.78 -0.36 8.15
N LYS A 76 10.80 -1.06 7.64
CA LYS A 76 12.00 -1.40 8.43
C LYS A 76 12.77 -0.15 8.82
N SER A 77 12.91 0.79 7.90
CA SER A 77 13.61 2.05 8.13
C SER A 77 12.81 3.02 9.01
N ASN A 78 11.48 3.03 8.90
CA ASN A 78 10.61 3.85 9.73
C ASN A 78 9.39 3.03 10.18
N TYR A 79 9.42 2.54 11.42
CA TYR A 79 8.34 1.75 12.00
C TYR A 79 7.05 2.57 12.26
N CYS A 80 7.17 3.89 12.42
CA CYS A 80 6.04 4.81 12.64
C CYS A 80 5.11 4.95 11.42
N LEU A 81 5.52 4.46 10.24
CA LEU A 81 4.65 4.33 9.08
C LEU A 81 3.50 3.33 9.28
N ALA A 82 3.55 2.51 10.34
CA ALA A 82 2.52 1.55 10.67
C ALA A 82 1.71 1.91 11.92
N LEU A 83 0.44 1.52 11.92
CA LEU A 83 -0.34 1.38 13.15
C LEU A 83 -0.33 -0.07 13.61
N LYS A 84 -0.17 -0.28 14.92
CA LYS A 84 -0.36 -1.59 15.54
C LYS A 84 -1.84 -1.80 15.84
N SER A 85 -2.40 -2.91 15.34
CA SER A 85 -3.76 -3.34 15.63
C SER A 85 -3.79 -4.26 16.84
N GLU A 86 -4.61 -3.90 17.82
CA GLU A 86 -4.85 -4.69 19.03
C GLU A 86 -6.33 -5.05 19.11
N ILE A 87 -6.62 -6.33 19.38
CA ILE A 87 -7.99 -6.82 19.59
C ILE A 87 -8.16 -7.18 21.06
N THR A 88 -8.99 -6.43 21.78
CA THR A 88 -9.38 -6.79 23.13
C THR A 88 -10.74 -7.46 23.11
N ALA A 89 -10.84 -8.68 23.62
CA ALA A 89 -12.08 -9.44 23.68
C ALA A 89 -12.13 -10.31 24.94
N LYS A 90 -13.26 -10.28 25.64
CA LYS A 90 -13.49 -11.05 26.88
C LYS A 90 -14.96 -11.42 27.01
N GLY A 91 -15.24 -12.60 27.55
CA GLY A 91 -16.60 -13.10 27.71
C GLY A 91 -16.82 -13.79 29.05
N ALA A 92 -17.90 -13.42 29.74
CA ALA A 92 -18.43 -14.17 30.88
C ALA A 92 -19.91 -14.53 30.63
N LEU A 93 -20.79 -13.53 30.68
CA LEU A 93 -22.21 -13.71 30.30
C LEU A 93 -22.46 -13.39 28.81
N ARG A 94 -21.77 -12.37 28.30
CA ARG A 94 -21.72 -11.97 26.90
C ARG A 94 -20.26 -11.77 26.54
N THR A 95 -19.91 -12.09 25.31
CA THR A 95 -18.58 -11.79 24.77
C THR A 95 -18.62 -10.38 24.22
N LYS A 96 -17.67 -9.56 24.66
CA LYS A 96 -17.49 -8.18 24.23
C LYS A 96 -16.09 -8.02 23.71
N GLY A 97 -15.92 -7.14 22.73
CA GLY A 97 -14.60 -6.72 22.33
C GLY A 97 -14.59 -5.50 21.43
N ASN A 98 -13.39 -4.98 21.23
CA ASN A 98 -13.11 -3.81 20.42
C ASN A 98 -11.74 -3.95 19.76
N LEU A 99 -11.53 -3.14 18.73
CA LEU A 99 -10.28 -3.01 18.00
C LEU A 99 -9.71 -1.62 18.26
N THR A 100 -8.42 -1.55 18.57
CA THR A 100 -7.69 -0.28 18.67
C THR A 100 -6.49 -0.28 17.73
N LEU A 101 -6.25 0.86 17.10
CA LEU A 101 -5.05 1.14 16.33
C LEU A 101 -4.18 2.12 17.10
N ARG A 102 -2.92 1.77 17.31
CA ARG A 102 -1.93 2.59 18.00
C ARG A 102 -0.78 2.97 17.09
N ASP A 103 -0.25 4.17 17.26
CA ASP A 103 0.99 4.57 16.62
C ASP A 103 2.22 3.91 17.27
N CYS A 104 3.41 4.21 16.74
CA CYS A 104 4.68 3.70 17.27
C CYS A 104 4.99 4.16 18.70
N ASN A 105 4.40 5.28 19.12
CA ASN A 105 4.53 5.81 20.48
C ASN A 105 3.50 5.18 21.45
N GLY A 106 2.63 4.30 20.95
CA GLY A 106 1.60 3.62 21.72
C GLY A 106 0.32 4.44 21.94
N ALA A 107 0.20 5.64 21.34
CA ALA A 107 -0.99 6.46 21.44
C ALA A 107 -2.11 5.89 20.56
N ILE A 108 -3.35 5.97 21.04
CA ILE A 108 -4.52 5.45 20.31
C ILE A 108 -4.88 6.45 19.20
N VAL A 109 -4.72 6.01 17.95
CA VAL A 109 -5.10 6.75 16.75
C VAL A 109 -6.55 6.48 16.39
N PHE A 110 -7.01 5.25 16.61
CA PHE A 110 -8.40 4.86 16.34
C PHE A 110 -8.87 3.79 17.32
N ALA A 111 -10.15 3.86 17.69
CA ALA A 111 -10.82 2.83 18.46
C ALA A 111 -12.19 2.53 17.84
N SER A 112 -12.48 1.26 17.62
CA SER A 112 -13.79 0.83 17.15
C SER A 112 -14.85 1.01 18.25
N LYS A 113 -16.12 1.01 17.83
CA LYS A 113 -17.23 0.74 18.74
C LYS A 113 -17.05 -0.65 19.36
N GLU A 114 -17.53 -0.80 20.60
CA GLU A 114 -17.58 -2.10 21.27
C GLU A 114 -18.60 -2.99 20.56
N SER A 115 -18.17 -4.18 20.14
CA SER A 115 -19.02 -5.24 19.60
C SER A 115 -19.38 -6.24 20.70
N VAL A 116 -20.63 -6.72 20.71
CA VAL A 116 -21.17 -7.57 21.77
C VAL A 116 -22.02 -8.70 21.19
N THR A 117 -21.83 -9.92 21.68
CA THR A 117 -22.65 -11.08 21.31
C THR A 117 -23.05 -11.93 22.54
N LYS A 118 -24.18 -12.64 22.40
CA LYS A 118 -24.65 -13.65 23.38
C LYS A 118 -24.26 -15.07 23.00
N GLU A 119 -23.62 -15.26 21.84
CA GLU A 119 -23.11 -16.54 21.40
C GLU A 119 -22.20 -17.16 22.48
N LYS A 120 -22.33 -18.47 22.68
CA LYS A 120 -21.63 -19.23 23.71
C LYS A 120 -20.49 -20.05 23.14
N ASN A 121 -20.58 -20.46 21.88
CA ASN A 121 -19.46 -21.10 21.20
C ASN A 121 -18.30 -20.10 21.08
N PHE A 122 -17.14 -20.43 21.63
CA PHE A 122 -15.97 -19.54 21.68
C PHE A 122 -15.57 -19.03 20.29
N VAL A 123 -15.34 -19.94 19.34
CA VAL A 123 -14.85 -19.60 18.00
C VAL A 123 -15.82 -18.64 17.32
N ARG A 124 -17.12 -18.96 17.36
CA ARG A 124 -18.17 -18.14 16.76
C ARG A 124 -18.36 -16.80 17.48
N ALA A 125 -18.28 -16.78 18.81
CA ALA A 125 -18.45 -15.55 19.59
C ALA A 125 -17.34 -14.54 19.29
N TYR A 126 -16.09 -15.00 19.21
CA TYR A 126 -14.93 -14.15 18.92
C TYR A 126 -14.90 -13.73 17.43
N ASP A 127 -15.29 -14.59 16.49
CA ASP A 127 -15.50 -14.20 15.09
C ASP A 127 -16.52 -13.05 14.95
N LEU A 128 -17.69 -13.18 15.61
CA LEU A 128 -18.72 -12.15 15.59
C LEU A 128 -18.26 -10.83 16.22
N VAL A 129 -17.50 -10.91 17.32
CA VAL A 129 -16.97 -9.72 17.99
C VAL A 129 -15.97 -8.99 17.10
N ILE A 130 -15.03 -9.72 16.49
CA ILE A 130 -14.04 -9.14 15.57
C ILE A 130 -14.75 -8.49 14.38
N ARG A 131 -15.64 -9.21 13.69
CA ARG A 131 -16.39 -8.67 12.54
C ARG A 131 -17.21 -7.45 12.90
N GLY A 132 -17.88 -7.47 14.06
CA GLY A 132 -18.65 -6.32 14.54
C GLY A 132 -17.77 -5.11 14.88
N ALA A 133 -16.55 -5.30 15.39
CA ALA A 133 -15.62 -4.19 15.59
C ALA A 133 -15.24 -3.54 14.24
N PHE A 134 -15.07 -4.36 13.20
CA PHE A 134 -14.77 -3.88 11.85
C PHE A 134 -15.91 -3.08 11.19
N GLU A 135 -17.15 -3.14 11.70
CA GLU A 135 -18.22 -2.25 11.23
C GLU A 135 -17.88 -0.77 11.44
N SER A 136 -16.99 -0.44 12.40
CA SER A 136 -16.53 0.94 12.62
C SER A 136 -15.66 1.47 11.49
N PHE A 137 -15.20 0.61 10.57
CA PHE A 137 -14.48 1.00 9.36
C PHE A 137 -15.41 1.19 8.15
N ASN A 138 -16.70 0.86 8.27
CA ASN A 138 -17.67 1.13 7.21
C ASN A 138 -17.81 2.64 7.02
N GLY A 139 -17.53 3.12 5.81
CA GLY A 139 -17.56 4.54 5.48
C GLY A 139 -16.23 5.27 5.71
N ILE A 140 -15.19 4.60 6.22
CA ILE A 140 -13.83 5.13 6.18
C ILE A 140 -13.30 4.96 4.75
N ASN A 141 -13.07 6.08 4.06
CA ASN A 141 -12.43 6.09 2.75
C ASN A 141 -10.91 6.23 2.92
N TYR A 142 -10.26 5.12 3.28
CA TYR A 142 -8.82 5.11 3.48
C TYR A 142 -8.08 5.33 2.16
N LYS A 143 -7.21 6.32 2.14
CA LYS A 143 -6.25 6.54 1.06
C LYS A 143 -4.99 7.13 1.66
N TYR A 144 -3.90 6.37 1.59
CA TYR A 144 -2.63 6.80 2.17
C TYR A 144 -2.19 8.18 1.64
N THR A 145 -1.90 9.10 2.56
CA THR A 145 -1.32 10.41 2.32
C THR A 145 -0.09 10.56 3.22
N PRO A 146 1.12 10.67 2.64
CA PRO A 146 2.35 10.87 3.42
C PRO A 146 2.21 12.04 4.40
N ASN A 147 2.71 11.84 5.62
CA ASN A 147 2.76 12.87 6.65
C ASN A 147 4.22 13.09 7.05
N ASP A 148 4.71 14.31 6.88
CA ASP A 148 6.12 14.65 7.09
C ASP A 148 6.56 14.48 8.54
N ASP A 149 5.67 14.70 9.52
CA ASP A 149 5.97 14.53 10.95
C ASP A 149 6.19 13.05 11.27
N ILE A 150 5.31 12.16 10.80
CA ILE A 150 5.46 10.70 10.97
C ILE A 150 6.70 10.17 10.23
N ILE A 151 7.01 10.74 9.07
CA ILE A 151 8.21 10.38 8.31
C ILE A 151 9.48 10.80 9.07
N ALA A 152 9.46 11.97 9.71
CA ALA A 152 10.58 12.49 10.49
C ALA A 152 10.76 11.74 11.83
N GLU A 153 9.68 11.28 12.47
CA GLU A 153 9.72 10.59 13.76
C GLU A 153 10.47 9.25 13.72
N GLY A 154 10.49 8.55 12.58
CA GLY A 154 11.16 7.26 12.44
C GLY A 154 12.54 7.30 11.80
N GLY A 155 13.10 8.50 11.57
CA GLY A 155 14.46 8.63 11.04
C GLY A 155 15.49 8.76 12.16
N ASP A 156 16.53 7.92 12.13
CA ASP A 156 17.79 8.21 12.82
C ASP A 156 18.20 9.66 12.53
N GLU A 157 18.69 10.37 13.56
CA GLU A 157 19.06 11.79 13.51
C GLU A 157 20.04 12.12 12.35
N GLU A 158 20.76 11.11 11.88
CA GLU A 158 21.71 11.15 10.77
C GLU A 158 21.04 11.11 9.39
N ALA A 159 19.93 10.39 9.24
CA ALA A 159 19.12 10.38 8.02
C ALA A 159 18.39 11.71 7.82
N LEU A 160 17.95 12.36 8.91
CA LEU A 160 17.33 13.69 8.85
C LEU A 160 18.33 14.76 8.38
N LYS A 161 19.59 14.67 8.82
CA LYS A 161 20.67 15.56 8.36
C LYS A 161 20.94 15.39 6.87
N GLN A 162 21.02 14.15 6.38
CA GLN A 162 21.24 13.87 4.96
C GLN A 162 20.07 14.33 4.07
N VAL A 163 18.82 14.18 4.53
CA VAL A 163 17.64 14.67 3.80
C VAL A 163 17.60 16.21 3.78
N GLN A 164 18.03 16.87 4.85
CA GLN A 164 18.13 18.34 4.90
C GLN A 164 19.26 18.89 4.02
N GLU A 165 20.41 18.21 3.97
CA GLU A 165 21.52 18.55 3.07
C GLU A 165 21.14 18.35 1.60
N ALA A 166 20.52 17.21 1.27
CA ALA A 166 20.04 16.94 -0.09
C ALA A 166 18.95 17.93 -0.54
N LYS A 167 18.07 18.39 0.36
CA LYS A 167 17.08 19.43 0.05
C LYS A 167 17.73 20.78 -0.27
N LYS A 168 18.77 21.17 0.49
CA LYS A 168 19.52 22.42 0.24
C LYS A 168 20.28 22.36 -1.09
N GLU A 169 20.87 21.22 -1.42
CA GLU A 169 21.57 21.01 -2.69
C GLU A 169 20.60 21.02 -3.89
N ILE A 170 19.41 20.43 -3.75
CA ILE A 170 18.37 20.50 -4.79
C ILE A 170 17.84 21.93 -4.97
N GLU A 171 17.71 22.72 -3.91
CA GLU A 171 17.30 24.13 -4.01
C GLU A 171 18.37 24.99 -4.68
N SER A 172 19.65 24.79 -4.38
CA SER A 172 20.74 25.51 -5.06
C SER A 172 20.85 25.13 -6.53
N LEU A 173 20.74 23.84 -6.86
CA LEU A 173 20.78 23.37 -8.26
C LEU A 173 19.57 23.85 -9.06
N LYS A 174 18.38 23.99 -8.43
CA LYS A 174 17.21 24.55 -9.09
C LYS A 174 17.38 26.04 -9.39
N ALA A 175 17.95 26.81 -8.46
CA ALA A 175 18.25 28.22 -8.67
C ALA A 175 19.28 28.43 -9.79
N GLU A 176 20.34 27.62 -9.84
CA GLU A 176 21.37 27.66 -10.88
C GLU A 176 20.81 27.28 -12.28
N ILE A 177 19.88 26.32 -12.34
CA ILE A 177 19.20 25.94 -13.59
C ILE A 177 18.24 27.03 -14.07
N GLU A 178 17.65 27.81 -13.16
CA GLU A 178 16.75 28.92 -13.48
C GLU A 178 17.54 30.11 -14.05
N GLU A 179 18.70 30.43 -13.46
CA GLU A 179 19.64 31.45 -13.95
C GLU A 179 20.23 31.10 -15.33
N LEU A 180 20.61 29.84 -15.56
CA LEU A 180 21.11 29.35 -16.86
C LEU A 180 20.04 29.26 -17.96
N LYS A 181 18.75 29.25 -17.58
CA LYS A 181 17.64 29.32 -18.54
C LYS A 181 17.38 30.76 -18.99
N GLU A 182 17.54 31.73 -18.10
CA GLU A 182 17.41 33.15 -18.45
C GLU A 182 18.54 33.63 -19.40
N GLU A 183 19.78 33.15 -19.23
CA GLU A 183 20.88 33.46 -20.16
C GLU A 183 20.66 32.89 -21.57
N LYS A 184 20.03 31.71 -21.70
CA LYS A 184 19.78 31.07 -23.01
C LYS A 184 18.64 31.70 -23.80
N GLU A 185 17.74 32.44 -23.16
CA GLU A 185 16.65 33.16 -23.86
C GLU A 185 17.12 34.51 -24.43
N THR A 186 18.21 35.10 -23.94
CA THR A 186 18.78 36.36 -24.48
C THR A 186 19.53 36.21 -25.81
N ASP A 187 20.05 35.03 -26.13
CA ASP A 187 20.89 34.83 -27.33
C ASP A 187 20.11 34.36 -28.58
N GLN A 188 18.81 34.03 -28.48
CA GLN A 188 18.04 33.48 -29.61
C GLN A 188 17.10 34.48 -30.32
N LEU A 189 17.09 35.77 -29.96
CA LEU A 189 16.21 36.78 -30.61
C LEU A 189 16.92 37.65 -31.68
N ALA A 190 18.19 37.41 -32.01
CA ALA A 190 18.93 38.28 -32.94
C ALA A 190 19.06 37.77 -34.38
N GLU A 191 18.76 36.50 -34.68
CA GLU A 191 19.02 35.96 -36.02
C GLU A 191 17.84 35.10 -36.51
N LEU A 192 17.11 35.63 -37.51
CA LEU A 192 16.23 34.96 -38.50
C LEU A 192 14.94 35.76 -38.79
N THR A 193 15.09 37.03 -39.18
CA THR A 193 14.16 37.63 -40.16
C THR A 193 14.82 37.63 -41.54
N LYS A 194 14.26 36.81 -42.45
CA LYS A 194 14.23 36.88 -43.92
C LYS A 194 14.71 35.59 -44.58
N SER A 195 13.78 34.74 -45.01
CA SER A 195 13.42 34.64 -46.43
C SER A 195 12.51 33.43 -46.67
N ASP A 196 11.42 33.72 -47.37
CA ASP A 196 10.35 32.87 -47.84
C ASP A 196 10.77 31.90 -48.97
N GLN A 197 10.10 30.74 -48.99
CA GLN A 197 9.37 30.11 -50.12
C GLN A 197 10.00 29.14 -51.16
N THR A 198 9.41 27.93 -51.14
CA THR A 198 8.80 27.10 -52.23
C THR A 198 9.66 26.46 -53.33
N ASN A 199 9.59 25.12 -53.46
CA ASN A 199 8.93 24.41 -54.58
C ASN A 199 9.22 22.89 -54.62
N GLU A 200 8.19 22.14 -55.03
CA GLU A 200 8.15 20.71 -55.34
C GLU A 200 8.97 20.33 -56.60
N VAL A 201 9.38 19.06 -56.74
CA VAL A 201 9.14 18.16 -57.92
C VAL A 201 9.66 16.73 -57.65
N LYS A 202 8.98 15.75 -58.28
CA LYS A 202 8.99 14.29 -58.17
C LYS A 202 10.12 13.52 -58.91
N MET A 203 10.37 12.30 -58.39
CA MET A 203 10.70 10.97 -59.00
C MET A 203 11.92 10.80 -59.93
N ASP A 204 12.87 9.91 -59.55
CA ASP A 204 13.02 8.54 -60.12
C ASP A 204 13.96 7.61 -59.26
N MET A 205 13.78 6.29 -59.36
CA MET A 205 14.51 5.15 -58.72
C MET A 205 15.88 4.85 -59.40
N PRO A 206 16.80 3.92 -58.96
CA PRO A 206 16.74 2.82 -57.96
C PRO A 206 17.98 2.61 -57.02
N ILE A 207 17.78 1.81 -55.94
CA ILE A 207 18.67 0.84 -55.22
C ILE A 207 20.14 1.21 -54.91
N GLU A 208 20.51 1.40 -53.62
CA GLU A 208 21.29 0.46 -52.75
C GLU A 208 21.60 1.08 -51.36
N GLU A 209 21.52 0.24 -50.31
CA GLU A 209 22.05 0.35 -48.92
C GLU A 209 21.81 1.60 -48.03
N VAL A 210 21.05 1.41 -46.95
CA VAL A 210 21.45 1.46 -45.52
C VAL A 210 20.16 1.55 -44.68
N VAL A 211 19.85 0.45 -43.99
CA VAL A 211 18.64 0.29 -43.15
C VAL A 211 18.86 1.01 -41.82
N VAL A 212 18.22 2.16 -41.63
CA VAL A 212 18.17 2.85 -40.33
C VAL A 212 16.97 2.34 -39.56
N ALA A 213 17.27 1.72 -38.42
CA ALA A 213 16.34 1.10 -37.51
C ALA A 213 15.30 2.09 -36.98
N GLU A 214 14.04 1.75 -37.19
CA GLU A 214 12.90 2.29 -36.45
C GLU A 214 12.85 1.57 -35.10
N SER A 215 12.95 2.32 -34.00
CA SER A 215 13.00 1.76 -32.64
C SER A 215 11.62 1.24 -32.22
N VAL A 216 11.41 -0.06 -32.42
CA VAL A 216 10.31 -0.83 -31.84
C VAL A 216 10.45 -0.82 -30.31
N LYS A 217 9.43 -0.32 -29.60
CA LYS A 217 9.28 -0.55 -28.17
C LYS A 217 9.04 -2.04 -27.95
N GLU A 218 10.07 -2.75 -27.51
CA GLU A 218 10.00 -4.16 -27.18
C GLU A 218 9.09 -4.36 -25.95
N GLU A 219 8.04 -5.15 -26.10
CA GLU A 219 7.10 -5.51 -25.04
C GLU A 219 7.80 -6.50 -24.10
N VAL A 220 8.33 -6.02 -22.97
CA VAL A 220 9.12 -6.84 -22.04
C VAL A 220 8.22 -7.85 -21.32
N VAL A 221 8.22 -9.10 -21.78
CA VAL A 221 7.51 -10.21 -21.13
C VAL A 221 8.27 -10.62 -19.86
N PRO A 222 7.64 -10.61 -18.66
CA PRO A 222 8.30 -11.00 -17.41
C PRO A 222 8.78 -12.46 -17.42
N GLU A 223 10.04 -12.68 -17.06
CA GLU A 223 10.67 -14.01 -17.00
C GLU A 223 10.94 -14.46 -15.57
N PHE A 224 10.60 -15.72 -15.28
CA PHE A 224 10.76 -16.36 -13.98
C PHE A 224 11.42 -17.74 -14.09
N THR A 225 12.15 -18.11 -13.05
CA THR A 225 12.66 -19.46 -12.82
C THR A 225 11.80 -20.16 -11.78
N ALA A 226 11.32 -21.36 -12.06
CA ALA A 226 10.53 -22.17 -11.14
C ALA A 226 11.43 -23.15 -10.37
N LEU A 227 11.47 -23.03 -9.04
CA LEU A 227 12.21 -23.96 -8.19
C LEU A 227 11.24 -24.95 -7.53
N GLY A 228 11.44 -26.24 -7.73
CA GLY A 228 10.55 -27.28 -7.20
C GLY A 228 10.52 -27.31 -5.66
N THR A 229 9.32 -27.47 -5.11
CA THR A 229 9.06 -27.67 -3.68
C THR A 229 8.26 -28.96 -3.47
N LYS A 230 7.93 -29.27 -2.21
CA LYS A 230 7.12 -30.46 -1.88
C LYS A 230 5.72 -30.41 -2.51
N ASP A 231 5.13 -29.22 -2.62
CA ASP A 231 3.72 -29.02 -2.99
C ASP A 231 3.53 -28.17 -4.26
N GLY A 232 4.61 -27.91 -5.02
CA GLY A 232 4.58 -27.16 -6.27
C GLY A 232 5.91 -26.50 -6.61
N TYR A 233 5.90 -25.19 -6.86
CA TYR A 233 7.08 -24.44 -7.30
C TYR A 233 7.15 -23.03 -6.69
N GLU A 234 8.35 -22.52 -6.51
CA GLU A 234 8.62 -21.10 -6.24
C GLU A 234 9.05 -20.39 -7.53
N LEU A 235 8.29 -19.40 -7.98
CA LEU A 235 8.69 -18.54 -9.10
C LEU A 235 9.58 -17.40 -8.59
N ARG A 236 10.80 -17.37 -9.11
CA ARG A 236 11.81 -16.37 -8.77
C ARG A 236 12.14 -15.52 -9.99
N SER A 237 12.33 -14.22 -9.78
CA SER A 237 12.85 -13.31 -10.81
C SER A 237 14.28 -13.67 -11.22
N THR A 238 14.80 -13.05 -12.28
CA THR A 238 16.20 -13.19 -12.72
C THR A 238 17.21 -12.80 -11.62
N MET A 239 16.81 -11.97 -10.65
CA MET A 239 17.61 -11.62 -9.46
C MET A 239 17.41 -12.61 -8.28
N ASN A 240 16.82 -13.78 -8.52
CA ASN A 240 16.54 -14.81 -7.52
C ASN A 240 15.57 -14.41 -6.38
N ARG A 241 14.87 -13.28 -6.52
CA ARG A 241 13.83 -12.84 -5.57
C ARG A 241 12.53 -13.62 -5.79
N LEU A 242 11.96 -14.20 -4.72
CA LEU A 242 10.68 -14.90 -4.76
C LEU A 242 9.54 -13.94 -5.13
N MET A 243 8.84 -14.23 -6.22
CA MET A 243 7.75 -13.42 -6.75
C MET A 243 6.39 -14.07 -6.49
N TYR A 244 6.30 -15.38 -6.71
CA TYR A 244 5.05 -16.14 -6.55
C TYR A 244 5.34 -17.55 -6.06
N THR A 245 4.37 -18.14 -5.38
CA THR A 245 4.32 -19.58 -5.08
C THR A 245 3.25 -20.23 -5.96
N LEU A 246 3.62 -21.30 -6.68
CA LEU A 246 2.71 -22.13 -7.45
C LEU A 246 2.36 -23.39 -6.66
N HIS A 247 1.07 -23.67 -6.60
CA HIS A 247 0.50 -24.88 -6.01
C HIS A 247 -0.02 -25.79 -7.11
N LEU A 248 0.25 -27.09 -6.98
CA LEU A 248 -0.23 -28.09 -7.93
C LEU A 248 -1.76 -28.13 -7.98
N THR A 249 -2.32 -28.26 -9.19
CA THR A 249 -3.74 -28.58 -9.37
C THR A 249 -3.92 -29.98 -9.92
N GLY A 250 -5.15 -30.48 -9.96
CA GLY A 250 -5.46 -31.76 -10.59
C GLY A 250 -5.31 -31.77 -12.13
N LYS A 251 -5.01 -30.62 -12.75
CA LYS A 251 -4.86 -30.49 -14.21
C LYS A 251 -3.41 -30.18 -14.55
N LYS A 252 -2.86 -30.93 -15.52
CA LYS A 252 -1.51 -30.71 -16.03
C LYS A 252 -1.37 -29.29 -16.60
N ASP A 253 -0.23 -28.67 -16.36
CA ASP A 253 0.14 -27.33 -16.82
C ASP A 253 -0.83 -26.22 -16.36
N VAL A 254 -1.52 -26.46 -15.23
CA VAL A 254 -2.36 -25.48 -14.54
C VAL A 254 -1.98 -25.47 -13.05
N TYR A 255 -1.67 -24.28 -12.55
CA TYR A 255 -1.24 -24.04 -11.17
C TYR A 255 -2.10 -22.96 -10.55
N MET A 256 -2.34 -23.05 -9.24
CA MET A 256 -2.82 -21.90 -8.48
C MET A 256 -1.60 -21.11 -8.04
N PHE A 257 -1.58 -19.80 -8.26
CA PHE A 257 -0.49 -18.96 -7.77
C PHE A 257 -0.96 -18.04 -6.64
N THR A 258 -0.04 -17.76 -5.73
CA THR A 258 -0.26 -16.82 -4.63
C THR A 258 1.00 -15.98 -4.41
N ASN A 259 0.81 -14.68 -4.18
CA ASN A 259 1.80 -13.83 -3.54
C ASN A 259 1.13 -12.96 -2.47
N MET A 260 1.83 -11.95 -1.94
CA MET A 260 1.30 -11.09 -0.89
C MET A 260 0.12 -10.20 -1.34
N GLU A 261 -0.01 -9.95 -2.65
CA GLU A 261 -0.91 -8.94 -3.24
C GLU A 261 -2.10 -9.55 -4.00
N ARG A 262 -1.88 -10.68 -4.69
CA ARG A 262 -2.88 -11.33 -5.53
C ARG A 262 -2.75 -12.85 -5.52
N SER A 263 -3.86 -13.50 -5.85
CA SER A 263 -3.93 -14.94 -6.10
C SER A 263 -4.72 -15.18 -7.39
N GLY A 264 -4.45 -16.29 -8.04
CA GLY A 264 -5.07 -16.61 -9.31
C GLY A 264 -4.58 -17.92 -9.87
N ILE A 265 -4.63 -18.03 -11.20
CA ILE A 265 -4.19 -19.23 -11.93
C ILE A 265 -3.06 -18.89 -12.88
N VAL A 266 -2.12 -19.82 -13.02
CA VAL A 266 -1.13 -19.85 -14.09
C VAL A 266 -1.42 -21.08 -14.93
N TYR A 267 -1.53 -20.92 -16.24
CA TYR A 267 -1.74 -22.04 -17.15
C TYR A 267 -0.96 -21.89 -18.45
N LYS A 268 -0.67 -23.02 -19.08
CA LYS A 268 -0.06 -23.07 -20.41
C LYS A 268 -1.15 -23.11 -21.48
N THR A 269 -1.05 -22.23 -22.46
CA THR A 269 -1.95 -22.19 -23.62
C THR A 269 -1.55 -23.23 -24.68
N ASP A 270 -2.43 -23.49 -25.65
CA ASP A 270 -2.20 -24.50 -26.70
C ASP A 270 -1.00 -24.19 -27.59
N ASN A 271 -0.65 -22.91 -27.76
CA ASN A 271 0.56 -22.44 -28.45
C ASN A 271 1.83 -22.50 -27.57
N GLY A 272 1.74 -23.00 -26.35
CA GLY A 272 2.87 -23.22 -25.45
C GLY A 272 3.30 -22.03 -24.60
N GLU A 273 2.56 -20.91 -24.64
CA GLU A 273 2.83 -19.72 -23.82
C GLU A 273 2.30 -19.90 -22.38
N TRP A 274 2.97 -19.29 -21.40
CA TRP A 274 2.47 -19.24 -20.02
C TRP A 274 1.68 -17.97 -19.80
N VAL A 275 0.50 -18.11 -19.20
CA VAL A 275 -0.41 -17.01 -18.91
C VAL A 275 -0.76 -17.03 -17.42
N MET A 276 -0.74 -15.86 -16.81
CA MET A 276 -1.17 -15.62 -15.44
C MET A 276 -2.48 -14.83 -15.46
N GLU A 277 -3.50 -15.31 -14.75
CA GLU A 277 -4.79 -14.64 -14.62
C GLU A 277 -5.19 -14.46 -13.16
N ALA A 278 -5.59 -13.24 -12.80
CA ALA A 278 -6.09 -12.91 -11.46
C ALA A 278 -7.26 -11.93 -11.53
N LEU A 279 -8.06 -11.90 -10.46
CA LEU A 279 -9.08 -10.89 -10.26
C LEU A 279 -8.51 -9.76 -9.40
N VAL A 280 -8.45 -8.56 -9.95
CA VAL A 280 -8.00 -7.34 -9.28
C VAL A 280 -9.12 -6.32 -9.38
N ASP A 281 -9.61 -5.83 -8.25
CA ASP A 281 -10.74 -4.88 -8.16
C ASP A 281 -12.01 -5.33 -8.92
N GLY A 282 -12.27 -6.64 -8.92
CA GLY A 282 -13.42 -7.25 -9.60
C GLY A 282 -13.23 -7.44 -11.11
N ASN A 283 -12.09 -7.03 -11.68
CA ASN A 283 -11.79 -7.19 -13.10
C ASN A 283 -10.76 -8.30 -13.31
N LYS A 284 -10.92 -9.08 -14.40
CA LYS A 284 -9.94 -10.08 -14.80
C LYS A 284 -8.73 -9.37 -15.42
N GLN A 285 -7.56 -9.58 -14.83
CA GLN A 285 -6.29 -9.20 -15.41
C GLN A 285 -5.56 -10.45 -15.90
N THR A 286 -5.04 -10.36 -17.12
CA THR A 286 -4.35 -11.45 -17.81
C THR A 286 -3.00 -10.94 -18.29
N GLU A 287 -1.93 -11.63 -17.92
CA GLU A 287 -0.55 -11.27 -18.25
C GLU A 287 0.17 -12.47 -18.87
N LYS A 288 0.88 -12.24 -19.98
CA LYS A 288 1.81 -13.23 -20.54
C LYS A 288 3.10 -13.24 -19.71
N ILE A 289 3.62 -14.41 -19.43
CA ILE A 289 4.86 -14.60 -18.67
C ILE A 289 5.71 -15.70 -19.30
N LYS A 290 6.99 -15.72 -18.97
CA LYS A 290 7.90 -16.82 -19.30
C LYS A 290 8.30 -17.53 -18.01
N ILE A 291 8.14 -18.86 -17.98
CA ILE A 291 8.53 -19.69 -16.85
C ILE A 291 9.50 -20.75 -17.34
N ASN A 292 10.70 -20.76 -16.75
CA ASN A 292 11.71 -21.79 -16.93
C ASN A 292 11.59 -22.77 -15.74
N PHE A 293 11.13 -23.99 -16.01
CA PHE A 293 11.00 -25.08 -15.03
C PHE A 293 12.28 -25.91 -14.90
#